data_AF-A0A846PL31-F1
#
_entry.id   AF-A0A846PL31-F1
#
_cell.length_a   1.000
_cell.length_b   1.000
_cell.length_c   1.000
_cell.angle_alpha   90.00
_cell.angle_beta   90.00
_cell.angle_gamma   90.00
#
_symmetry.space_group_name_H-M   'P 1'
#
loop_
_entity.id
_entity.type
_entity.pdbx_description
1 polymer ?
#
loop_
_entity_poly.entity_id
_entity_poly.type
_entity_poly.pdbx_seq_one_letter_code
_entity_poly.pdbx_strand_id
1 'polypeptide(L)'
;MLPEERANAKLLIAQYSTGRFGVNEEYIRTADAVEIKIGQGAKPGQGGLLPENKVTEEIARVRNVPKGKDIHSPPAHPDIFSIDDLKKKVKWL
;
A
#
# COMPACT_ATOMS: atom_id res chain seq x y z
N MET A 1 10.11 1.00 -0.64
CA MET A 1 10.58 -0.40 -0.65
C MET A 1 11.94 -0.46 0.00
N LEU A 2 12.21 -1.49 0.80
CA LEU A 2 13.54 -1.78 1.31
C LEU A 2 14.32 -2.63 0.29
N PRO A 3 15.61 -2.40 0.02
CA PRO A 3 16.38 -3.19 -0.94
C PRO A 3 16.34 -4.70 -0.66
N GLU A 4 16.28 -5.08 0.62
CA GLU A 4 16.24 -6.46 1.07
C GLU A 4 14.95 -7.17 0.64
N GLU A 5 13.83 -6.45 0.47
CA GLU A 5 12.58 -7.02 -0.01
C GLU A 5 12.73 -7.56 -1.44
N ARG A 6 13.49 -6.86 -2.31
CA ARG A 6 13.72 -7.32 -3.69
C ARG A 6 14.72 -8.46 -3.72
N ALA A 7 15.83 -8.30 -2.98
CA ALA A 7 16.94 -9.23 -2.98
C ALA A 7 16.55 -10.63 -2.51
N ASN A 8 15.59 -10.72 -1.58
CA ASN A 8 15.16 -12.00 -0.98
C ASN A 8 13.88 -12.57 -1.60
N ALA A 9 13.17 -11.83 -2.45
CA ALA A 9 11.93 -12.28 -3.06
C ALA A 9 12.18 -12.97 -4.41
N LYS A 10 11.77 -14.23 -4.55
CA LYS A 10 11.69 -14.90 -5.86
C LYS A 10 10.65 -14.22 -6.76
N LEU A 11 9.50 -13.89 -6.19
CA LEU A 11 8.44 -13.09 -6.78
C LEU A 11 8.06 -12.01 -5.79
N LEU A 12 7.93 -10.78 -6.26
CA LEU A 12 7.53 -9.64 -5.47
C LEU A 12 6.22 -9.10 -6.02
N ILE A 13 5.20 -9.06 -5.17
CA ILE A 13 3.91 -8.46 -5.49
C ILE A 13 3.81 -7.14 -4.72
N ALA A 14 3.81 -6.01 -5.44
CA ALA A 14 3.64 -4.70 -4.83
C ALA A 14 2.16 -4.46 -4.52
N GLN A 15 1.84 -4.15 -3.26
CA GLN A 15 0.47 -3.88 -2.87
C GLN A 15 0.12 -2.40 -3.03
N TYR A 16 -0.90 -2.11 -3.84
CA TYR A 16 -1.46 -0.79 -4.04
C TYR A 16 -2.69 -0.57 -3.12
N SER A 17 -2.44 -0.33 -1.84
CA SER A 17 -3.47 -0.15 -0.78
C SER A 17 -4.00 1.28 -0.66
N THR A 18 -5.21 1.46 -0.10
CA THR A 18 -5.94 2.74 -0.03
C THR A 18 -5.15 3.92 0.54
N GLY A 19 -4.28 3.69 1.53
CA GLY A 19 -3.45 4.74 2.13
C GLY A 19 -2.22 5.16 1.34
N ARG A 20 -1.84 4.42 0.29
CA ARG A 20 -0.64 4.67 -0.57
C ARG A 20 0.68 4.83 0.20
N PHE A 21 0.74 4.41 1.45
CA PHE A 21 1.91 4.57 2.31
C PHE A 21 3.14 3.85 1.71
N GLY A 22 4.19 4.62 1.44
CA GLY A 22 5.44 4.10 0.85
C GLY A 22 5.33 3.62 -0.60
N VAL A 23 4.18 3.86 -1.27
CA VAL A 23 4.01 3.54 -2.69
C VAL A 23 4.62 4.67 -3.52
N ASN A 24 5.59 4.33 -4.36
CA ASN A 24 6.19 5.22 -5.34
C ASN A 24 6.40 4.48 -6.67
N GLU A 25 6.76 5.21 -7.72
CA GLU A 25 6.95 4.64 -9.06
C GLU A 25 8.04 3.56 -9.09
N GLU A 26 9.16 3.79 -8.39
CA GLU A 26 10.26 2.83 -8.29
C GLU A 26 9.81 1.50 -7.67
N TYR A 27 9.03 1.54 -6.60
CA TYR A 27 8.47 0.36 -5.95
C TYR A 27 7.57 -0.45 -6.90
N ILE A 28 6.69 0.24 -7.64
CA ILE A 28 5.77 -0.40 -8.59
C ILE A 28 6.56 -1.05 -9.74
N ARG A 29 7.53 -0.33 -10.31
CA ARG A 29 8.34 -0.81 -11.45
C ARG A 29 9.26 -1.98 -11.11
N THR A 30 9.63 -2.14 -9.84
CA THR A 30 10.55 -3.19 -9.38
C THR A 30 9.84 -4.50 -9.03
N ALA A 31 8.50 -4.48 -8.99
CA ALA A 31 7.68 -5.63 -8.66
C ALA A 31 7.36 -6.50 -9.88
N ASP A 32 7.14 -7.79 -9.64
CA ASP A 32 6.74 -8.76 -10.66
C ASP A 32 5.23 -8.70 -10.95
N ALA A 33 4.45 -8.17 -10.00
CA ALA A 33 3.03 -7.90 -10.15
C ALA A 33 2.57 -6.79 -9.20
N VAL A 34 1.41 -6.21 -9.49
CA VAL A 34 0.75 -5.23 -8.61
C VAL A 34 -0.60 -5.77 -8.15
N GLU A 35 -0.84 -5.75 -6.85
CA GLU A 35 -2.12 -6.10 -6.23
C GLU A 35 -2.88 -4.83 -5.84
N ILE A 36 -4.00 -4.55 -6.50
CA ILE A 36 -4.93 -3.51 -6.05
C ILE A 36 -5.79 -4.07 -4.92
N LYS A 37 -5.50 -3.67 -3.69
CA LYS A 37 -6.22 -4.17 -2.50
C LYS A 37 -7.54 -3.42 -2.29
N ILE A 38 -8.63 -4.00 -2.79
CA ILE A 38 -10.00 -3.48 -2.61
C ILE A 38 -10.52 -3.68 -1.18
N GLY A 39 -10.19 -4.81 -0.54
CA GLY A 39 -10.65 -5.13 0.81
C GLY A 39 -9.87 -6.30 1.42
N GLN A 40 -10.23 -6.69 2.66
CA GLN A 40 -9.67 -7.87 3.32
C GLN A 40 -10.72 -8.59 4.16
N GLY A 41 -10.68 -9.93 4.21
CA GLY A 41 -11.73 -10.73 4.86
C GLY A 41 -11.97 -10.41 6.35
N ALA A 42 -10.92 -10.06 7.09
CA ALA A 42 -11.04 -9.72 8.52
C ALA A 42 -11.84 -8.42 8.78
N LYS A 43 -11.88 -7.49 7.80
CA LYS A 43 -12.54 -6.19 7.93
C LYS A 43 -12.84 -5.58 6.55
N PRO A 44 -13.84 -6.09 5.82
CA PRO A 44 -14.04 -5.79 4.40
C PRO A 44 -14.38 -4.32 4.11
N GLY A 45 -15.04 -3.62 5.03
CA GLY A 45 -15.43 -2.21 4.86
C GLY A 45 -14.49 -1.18 5.49
N GLN A 46 -13.30 -1.58 5.93
CA GLN A 46 -12.36 -0.69 6.63
C GLN A 46 -10.96 -0.72 6.02
N GLY A 47 -10.24 0.39 6.19
CA GLY A 47 -8.83 0.47 5.83
C GLY A 47 -7.90 -0.23 6.84
N GLY A 48 -6.63 -0.35 6.48
CA GLY A 48 -5.58 -0.83 7.38
C GLY A 48 -5.40 0.08 8.61
N LEU A 49 -4.98 -0.51 9.73
CA LEU A 49 -4.60 0.19 10.95
C LEU A 49 -3.23 -0.34 11.38
N LEU A 50 -2.26 0.55 11.57
CA LEU A 50 -1.01 0.26 12.28
C LEU A 50 -0.95 1.13 13.53
N PRO A 51 -1.05 0.54 14.75
CA PRO A 51 -0.97 1.30 16.00
C PRO A 51 0.38 2.01 16.17
N GLU A 52 0.37 3.17 16.81
CA GLU A 52 1.51 4.07 17.05
C GLU A 52 2.70 3.33 17.65
N ASN A 53 2.47 2.48 18.65
CA ASN A 53 3.53 1.75 19.34
C ASN A 53 4.28 0.76 18.42
N LYS A 54 3.74 0.47 17.24
CA LYS A 54 4.38 -0.32 16.17
C LYS A 54 4.98 0.54 15.06
N VAL A 55 4.79 1.86 15.06
CA VAL A 55 5.37 2.79 14.09
C VAL A 55 6.77 3.19 14.54
N THR A 56 7.74 2.32 14.25
CA THR A 56 9.17 2.60 14.46
C THR A 56 9.66 3.73 13.55
N GLU A 57 10.85 4.27 13.82
CA GLU A 57 11.49 5.28 12.95
C GLU A 57 11.65 4.78 11.51
N GLU A 58 12.05 3.53 11.36
CA GLU A 58 12.18 2.92 10.04
C GLU A 58 10.83 2.81 9.32
N ILE A 59 9.77 2.37 10.00
CA ILE A 59 8.43 2.28 9.42
C ILE A 59 7.93 3.68 9.03
N ALA A 60 8.11 4.68 9.90
CA ALA A 60 7.74 6.06 9.64
C ALA A 60 8.42 6.59 8.37
N ARG A 61 9.74 6.34 8.24
CA ARG A 61 10.55 6.69 7.07
C ARG A 61 10.08 5.99 5.80
N VAL A 62 9.95 4.65 5.83
CA VAL A 62 9.58 3.84 4.65
C VAL A 62 8.16 4.18 4.17
N ARG A 63 7.24 4.49 5.09
CA ARG A 63 5.85 4.83 4.77
C ARG A 63 5.62 6.31 4.49
N ASN A 64 6.64 7.15 4.69
CA ASN A 64 6.57 8.61 4.63
C ASN A 64 5.42 9.17 5.51
N VAL A 65 5.42 8.79 6.78
CA VAL A 65 4.42 9.22 7.78
C VAL A 65 5.10 9.73 9.05
N PRO A 66 4.41 10.56 9.86
CA PRO A 66 4.94 10.95 11.17
C PRO A 66 5.14 9.75 12.10
N LYS A 67 6.26 9.72 12.82
CA LYS A 67 6.46 8.82 13.98
C LYS A 67 5.52 9.24 15.12
N GLY A 68 5.12 8.29 15.96
CA GLY A 68 4.37 8.60 17.18
C GLY A 68 2.89 8.91 16.92
N LYS A 69 2.31 8.33 15.85
CA LYS A 69 0.88 8.40 15.54
C LYS A 69 0.40 7.09 14.97
N ASP A 70 -0.87 6.76 15.20
CA ASP A 70 -1.55 5.68 14.51
C ASP A 70 -1.60 5.96 13.00
N ILE A 71 -1.40 4.92 12.20
CA ILE A 71 -1.56 4.98 10.75
C ILE A 71 -2.91 4.35 10.38
N HIS A 72 -3.85 5.20 9.98
CA HIS A 72 -5.15 4.79 9.43
C HIS A 72 -5.15 4.93 7.92
N SER A 73 -5.45 3.86 7.21
CA SER A 73 -5.75 3.96 5.77
C SER A 73 -7.23 4.28 5.57
N PRO A 74 -7.60 5.03 4.52
CA PRO A 74 -9.00 5.21 4.15
C PRO A 74 -9.72 3.87 3.88
N PRO A 75 -11.05 3.79 4.05
CA PRO A 75 -11.82 2.57 3.80
C PRO A 75 -11.96 2.21 2.32
N ALA A 76 -11.80 3.18 1.42
CA ALA A 76 -11.87 3.00 -0.02
C ALA A 76 -10.70 3.71 -0.72
N HIS A 77 -10.42 3.32 -1.96
CA HIS A 77 -9.44 4.04 -2.78
C HIS A 77 -10.01 5.42 -3.15
N PRO A 78 -9.25 6.51 -2.93
CA PRO A 78 -9.74 7.86 -3.20
C PRO A 78 -9.90 8.17 -4.71
N ASP A 79 -9.46 7.26 -5.57
CA ASP A 79 -9.43 7.39 -7.02
C ASP A 79 -10.13 6.24 -7.75
N ILE A 80 -10.88 5.39 -7.03
CA ILE A 80 -11.64 4.26 -7.62
C ILE A 80 -13.05 4.23 -7.02
N PHE A 81 -14.00 4.86 -7.70
CA PHE A 81 -15.41 4.92 -7.26
C PHE A 81 -16.35 4.09 -8.15
N SER A 82 -15.86 3.67 -9.32
CA SER A 82 -16.62 2.93 -10.30
C SER A 82 -15.77 1.84 -10.96
N ILE A 83 -16.43 0.93 -11.69
CA ILE A 83 -15.76 -0.10 -12.49
C ILE A 83 -14.85 0.54 -13.54
N ASP A 84 -15.25 1.68 -14.12
CA ASP A 84 -14.44 2.34 -15.14
C ASP A 84 -13.22 3.05 -14.55
N ASP A 85 -13.30 3.55 -13.32
CA ASP A 85 -12.12 4.06 -12.61
C ASP A 85 -11.14 2.93 -12.28
N LEU A 86 -11.66 1.76 -11.89
CA LEU A 86 -10.81 0.58 -11.69
C LEU A 86 -10.11 0.17 -12.98
N LYS A 87 -10.84 0.14 -14.12
CA LYS A 87 -10.23 -0.14 -15.43
C LYS A 87 -9.15 0.89 -15.78
N LYS A 88 -9.40 2.19 -15.57
CA LYS A 88 -8.39 3.23 -15.78
C LYS A 88 -7.17 3.01 -14.90
N LYS A 89 -7.37 2.63 -13.64
CA LYS A 89 -6.26 2.33 -12.72
C LYS A 89 -5.45 1.12 -13.17
N VAL A 90 -6.11 0.03 -13.57
CA VAL A 90 -5.45 -1.17 -14.12
C VAL A 90 -4.68 -0.85 -15.40
N LYS A 91 -5.16 0.09 -16.23
CA LYS A 91 -4.42 0.53 -17.42
C LYS A 91 -3.21 1.42 -17.10
N TRP A 92 -3.27 2.14 -15.98
CA TRP A 92 -2.20 3.03 -15.54
C TRP A 92 -1.06 2.27 -14.83
N LEU A 93 -1.41 1.25 -14.04
CA LEU A 93 -0.48 0.32 -13.40
C LEU A 93 0.10 -0.66 -14.41
#